data_AF-A0A3D2IDA7-F1
#
_entry.id   AF-A0A3D2IDA7-F1
#
_cell.length_a   1.000
_cell.length_b   1.000
_cell.length_c   1.000
_cell.angle_alpha   90.00
_cell.angle_beta   90.00
_cell.angle_gamma   90.00
#
_symmetry.space_group_name_H-M   'P 1'
#
loop_
_entity.id
_entity.type
_entity.pdbx_description
1 polymer ?
#
loop_
_entity_poly.entity_id
_entity_poly.type
_entity_poly.pdbx_seq_one_letter_code
_entity_poly.pdbx_strand_id
1 'polypeptide(L)'
;TGAKAQVIVSNGRTFDEILHESSKETDLIFMGMAKPDKNFLTYYGNIQERLKGLPTTILVLAGEEISYGEVLYQQDEFQED
;
A
#
# COMPACT_ATOMS: atom_id res chain seq x y z
N THR A 1 22.62 -6.72 1.61
CA THR A 1 21.22 -6.69 2.05
C THR A 1 20.54 -5.56 1.30
N GLY A 2 19.38 -5.81 0.70
CA GLY A 2 18.66 -4.80 -0.07
C GLY A 2 17.24 -5.25 -0.31
N ALA A 3 16.29 -4.31 -0.22
CA ALA A 3 14.91 -4.58 -0.59
C ALA A 3 14.85 -4.90 -2.08
N LYS A 4 14.20 -6.01 -2.45
CA LYS A 4 13.96 -6.36 -3.84
C LYS A 4 12.52 -6.01 -4.18
N ALA A 5 12.33 -5.15 -5.17
CA ALA A 5 11.00 -4.88 -5.69
C ALA A 5 10.43 -6.15 -6.33
N GLN A 6 9.20 -6.49 -5.97
CA GLN A 6 8.46 -7.60 -6.55
C GLN A 6 7.07 -7.11 -6.96
N VAL A 7 6.71 -7.35 -8.21
CA VAL A 7 5.37 -7.07 -8.73
C VAL A 7 4.61 -8.38 -8.80
N ILE A 8 3.44 -8.43 -8.16
CA ILE A 8 2.56 -9.61 -8.18
C ILE A 8 1.46 -9.39 -9.20
N VAL A 9 1.43 -10.20 -10.25
CA VAL A 9 0.35 -10.19 -11.24
C VAL A 9 -0.83 -11.01 -10.67
N SER A 10 -2.04 -10.48 -10.76
CA SER A 10 -3.22 -11.08 -10.12
C SER A 10 -3.52 -12.50 -10.63
N ASN A 11 -3.43 -12.73 -11.95
CA ASN A 11 -3.75 -14.02 -12.58
C ASN A 11 -5.14 -14.57 -12.16
N GLY A 12 -6.14 -13.69 -12.04
CA GLY A 12 -7.51 -14.05 -11.70
C GLY A 12 -7.81 -14.11 -10.19
N ARG A 13 -6.79 -13.97 -9.34
CA ARG A 13 -6.96 -13.85 -7.88
C ARG A 13 -7.42 -12.46 -7.50
N THR A 14 -8.29 -12.39 -6.49
CA THR A 14 -8.71 -11.15 -5.85
C THR A 14 -7.56 -10.49 -5.09
N PHE A 15 -7.69 -9.20 -4.82
CA PHE A 15 -6.72 -8.49 -3.99
C PHE A 15 -6.60 -9.10 -2.59
N ASP A 16 -7.72 -9.52 -2.00
CA ASP A 16 -7.75 -10.09 -0.65
C ASP A 16 -6.98 -11.42 -0.59
N GLU A 17 -7.17 -12.29 -1.58
CA GLU A 17 -6.38 -13.53 -1.71
C GLU A 17 -4.88 -13.23 -1.82
N ILE A 18 -4.49 -12.29 -2.69
CA ILE A 18 -3.09 -11.94 -2.89
C ILE A 18 -2.48 -11.35 -1.60
N LEU A 19 -3.20 -10.45 -0.93
CA LEU A 19 -2.74 -9.84 0.31
C LEU A 19 -2.51 -10.89 1.39
N HIS A 20 -3.46 -11.82 1.58
CA HIS A 20 -3.34 -12.88 2.58
C HIS A 20 -2.23 -13.88 2.26
N GLU A 21 -2.15 -14.35 1.01
CA GLU A 21 -1.15 -15.34 0.61
C GLU A 21 0.28 -14.76 0.63
N SER A 22 0.46 -13.56 0.07
CA SER A 22 1.80 -12.97 -0.08
C SER A 22 2.34 -12.33 1.19
N SER A 23 1.48 -11.93 2.13
CA SER A 23 1.90 -11.28 3.37
C SER A 23 1.92 -12.21 4.59
N LYS A 24 1.58 -13.50 4.42
CA LYS A 24 1.45 -14.48 5.51
C LYS A 24 2.65 -14.53 6.48
N GLU A 25 3.87 -14.46 5.94
CA GLU A 25 5.12 -14.60 6.70
C GLU A 25 5.84 -13.25 6.89
N THR A 26 5.13 -12.13 6.69
CA THR A 26 5.71 -10.78 6.86
C THR A 26 5.54 -10.31 8.30
N ASP A 27 6.54 -9.58 8.81
CA ASP A 27 6.44 -8.96 10.14
C ASP A 27 5.53 -7.73 10.14
N LEU A 28 5.49 -6.99 9.01
CA LEU A 28 4.85 -5.69 8.90
C LEU A 28 4.34 -5.41 7.47
N ILE A 29 3.10 -4.94 7.37
CA ILE A 29 2.46 -4.53 6.12
C ILE A 29 2.21 -3.03 6.12
N PHE A 30 2.51 -2.36 5.01
CA PHE A 30 2.08 -0.97 4.74
C PHE A 30 1.01 -0.99 3.65
N MET A 31 -0.20 -0.55 3.98
CA MET A 31 -1.32 -0.56 3.04
C MET A 31 -1.93 0.84 2.93
N GLY A 32 -2.00 1.35 1.71
CA GLY A 32 -2.65 2.63 1.42
C GLY A 32 -4.15 2.61 1.70
N MET A 33 -4.69 3.74 2.14
CA MET A 33 -6.12 3.99 2.27
C MET A 33 -6.58 5.02 1.24
N ALA A 34 -7.76 4.81 0.67
CA ALA A 34 -8.51 5.83 -0.02
C ALA A 34 -8.86 7.00 0.92
N LYS A 35 -8.95 8.20 0.34
CA LYS A 35 -9.40 9.41 1.02
C LYS A 35 -10.85 9.21 1.52
N PRO A 36 -11.14 9.53 2.79
CA PRO A 36 -12.50 9.43 3.33
C PRO A 36 -13.51 10.23 2.51
N ASP A 37 -14.67 9.62 2.23
CA ASP A 37 -15.80 10.24 1.56
C ASP A 37 -17.11 10.04 2.36
N LYS A 38 -18.27 10.26 1.72
CA LYS A 38 -19.58 10.08 2.37
C LYS A 38 -19.84 8.63 2.82
N ASN A 39 -19.17 7.64 2.23
CA ASN A 39 -19.29 6.22 2.52
C ASN A 39 -18.16 5.70 3.43
N PHE A 40 -17.38 6.60 4.05
CA PHE A 40 -16.20 6.26 4.83
C PHE A 40 -16.43 5.13 5.85
N LEU A 41 -17.56 5.11 6.57
CA LEU A 41 -17.84 4.08 7.57
C LEU A 41 -17.92 2.68 6.96
N THR A 42 -18.62 2.54 5.82
CA THR A 42 -18.72 1.27 5.11
C THR A 42 -17.36 0.85 4.55
N TYR A 43 -16.63 1.79 3.95
CA TYR A 43 -15.28 1.56 3.45
C TYR A 43 -14.32 1.10 4.56
N TYR A 44 -14.32 1.78 5.70
CA TYR A 44 -13.47 1.44 6.83
C TYR A 44 -13.85 0.09 7.44
N GLY A 45 -15.14 -0.23 7.54
CA GLY A 45 -15.61 -1.56 7.95
C GLY A 45 -15.08 -2.66 7.03
N ASN A 46 -15.14 -2.45 5.72
CA ASN A 46 -14.59 -3.41 4.74
C ASN A 46 -13.06 -3.57 4.88
N ILE A 47 -12.32 -2.50 5.20
CA ILE A 47 -10.90 -2.60 5.54
C ILE A 47 -10.71 -3.48 6.78
N GLN A 48 -11.46 -3.24 7.86
CA GLN A 48 -11.30 -4.01 9.09
C GLN A 48 -11.56 -5.51 8.84
N GLU A 49 -12.54 -5.85 8.02
CA GLU A 49 -12.80 -7.23 7.61
C GLU A 49 -11.62 -7.81 6.79
N ARG A 50 -11.09 -7.07 5.81
CA ARG A 50 -9.91 -7.48 5.02
C ARG A 50 -8.68 -7.75 5.89
N LEU A 51 -8.49 -6.97 6.95
CA LEU A 51 -7.32 -7.08 7.84
C LEU A 51 -7.37 -8.28 8.79
N LYS A 52 -8.53 -8.94 8.95
CA LYS A 52 -8.65 -10.09 9.87
C LYS A 52 -7.71 -11.21 9.49
N GLY A 53 -6.78 -11.56 10.38
CA GLY A 53 -5.82 -12.65 10.17
C GLY A 53 -4.54 -12.23 9.47
N LEU A 54 -4.39 -10.96 9.09
CA LEU A 54 -3.10 -10.44 8.62
C LEU A 54 -2.16 -10.13 9.80
N PRO A 55 -0.84 -10.15 9.56
CA PRO A 55 0.14 -9.55 10.45
C PRO A 55 -0.12 -8.07 10.74
N THR A 56 0.69 -7.50 11.63
CA THR A 56 0.65 -6.06 11.96
C THR A 56 0.61 -5.21 10.69
N THR A 57 -0.45 -4.43 10.53
CA THR A 57 -0.69 -3.64 9.32
C THR A 57 -0.81 -2.16 9.67
N ILE A 58 0.02 -1.34 9.03
CA ILE A 58 -0.04 0.11 9.08
C ILE A 58 -0.88 0.59 7.89
N LEU A 59 -1.97 1.26 8.21
CA LEU A 59 -2.80 1.93 7.22
C LEU A 59 -2.26 3.33 6.95
N VAL A 60 -1.98 3.63 5.68
CA VAL A 60 -1.34 4.88 5.25
C VAL A 60 -2.32 5.71 4.44
N LEU A 61 -2.66 6.89 4.94
CA LEU A 61 -3.37 7.91 4.17
C LEU A 61 -2.37 8.98 3.73
N ALA A 62 -2.26 9.22 2.42
CA ALA A 62 -1.41 10.28 1.91
C ALA A 62 -1.95 11.64 2.36
N GLY A 63 -1.10 12.45 3.00
CA GLY A 63 -1.48 13.77 3.53
C GLY A 63 -1.49 14.87 2.48
N GLU A 64 -0.58 14.80 1.50
CA GLU A 64 -0.43 15.79 0.43
C GLU A 64 -0.40 15.08 -0.94
N GLU A 65 -1.01 15.69 -1.95
CA GLU A 65 -0.85 15.28 -3.35
C GLU A 65 0.47 15.85 -3.87
N ILE A 66 1.60 15.28 -3.45
CA ILE A 66 2.87 15.55 -4.12
C ILE A 66 2.86 14.75 -5.43
N SER A 67 3.01 15.44 -6.56
CA SER A 67 3.07 14.77 -7.86
C SER A 67 4.23 13.78 -7.88
N TYR A 68 3.95 12.52 -8.21
CA TYR A 68 4.98 11.47 -8.29
C TYR A 68 6.12 11.86 -9.25
N GLY A 69 5.81 12.66 -10.27
CA GLY A 69 6.81 13.24 -11.18
C GLY A 69 7.75 14.22 -10.45
N GLU A 70 7.22 15.11 -9.63
CA GLU A 70 8.03 16.10 -8.89
C GLU A 70 9.01 15.43 -7.92
N VAL A 71 8.62 14.32 -7.30
CA VAL A 71 9.50 13.56 -6.39
C VAL A 71 10.64 12.89 -7.15
N LEU A 72 10.38 12.34 -8.33
CA LEU A 72 11.41 11.70 -9.16
C LEU A 72 12.34 12.74 -9.79
N TYR A 73 11.81 13.85 -10.32
CA TYR A 73 12.63 14.90 -10.92
C TYR A 73 13.51 15.63 -9.90
N GLN A 74 13.10 15.74 -8.63
CA GLN A 74 13.99 16.23 -7.57
C GLN A 74 15.22 15.34 -7.41
N GLN A 75 15.11 14.02 -7.55
CA GLN A 75 16.27 13.13 -7.42
C GLN A 75 17.26 13.27 -8.58
N ASP A 76 16.79 13.65 -9.77
CA ASP A 76 17.65 13.93 -10.93
C ASP A 76 18.42 15.25 -10.74
N GLU A 77 17.81 16.30 -10.16
CA GLU A 77 18.51 17.57 -9.89
C GLU A 77 19.55 17.48 -8.77
N PHE A 78 19.44 16.52 -7.86
CA PHE A 78 20.44 16.27 -6.81
C PHE A 78 21.53 15.25 -7.21
N GLN A 79 21.59 14.84 -8.48
CA GLN A 79 22.66 13.99 -9.04
C GLN A 79 23.71 14.74 -9.87
N GLU A 80 23.62 16.07 -9.99
CA GLU A 80 24.73 16.91 -10.48
C GLU A 80 25.53 17.46 -9.29
N ASP A 81 26.44 16.65 -8.75
CA ASP A 81 27.82 16.98 -8.32
C ASP A 81 28.51 15.78 -7.62
#